data_AF-A0A8D8ZNW4-F1
#
_entry.id   AF-A0A8D8ZNW4-F1
#
_cell.length_a   1.000
_cell.length_b   1.000
_cell.length_c   1.000
_cell.angle_alpha   90.00
_cell.angle_beta   90.00
_cell.angle_gamma   90.00
#
_symmetry.space_group_name_H-M   'P 1'
#
loop_
_entity.id
_entity.type
_entity.pdbx_description
1 polymer ?
#
loop_
_entity_poly.entity_id
_entity_poly.type
_entity_poly.pdbx_seq_one_letter_code
_entity_poly.pdbx_strand_id
1 'polypeptide(L)'
;RSDNPEEIEMVPEIWVVQKYISDPYLWQGKKFDIRMYVLVTSFSPLTVWIARDGFARFSGVQYCNDNFSDRYTHLTNTSIQLSSKNKSQGCKWDIQNLRHLLTALHGRDTVDEVFQNIALVVLTSLKTVDKIMISNSSNYFELYGYDIL
;
A
#
# COMPACT_ATOMS: atom_id res chain seq x y z
N ARG A 1 -44.52 -6.48 33.47
CA ARG A 1 -43.48 -7.36 32.87
C ARG A 1 -42.53 -6.43 32.18
N SER A 2 -41.31 -6.37 32.70
CA SER A 2 -40.22 -5.49 32.33
C SER A 2 -39.73 -5.79 30.91
N ASP A 3 -39.79 -4.79 30.03
CA ASP A 3 -39.01 -4.77 28.80
C ASP A 3 -37.55 -4.60 29.20
N ASN A 4 -36.78 -5.68 29.05
CA ASN A 4 -35.34 -5.68 29.27
C ASN A 4 -34.72 -5.14 27.96
N PRO A 5 -34.09 -3.96 27.95
CA PRO A 5 -33.39 -3.50 26.76
C PRO A 5 -32.28 -4.51 26.47
N GLU A 6 -32.28 -5.09 25.27
CA GLU A 6 -31.22 -5.96 24.79
C GLU A 6 -29.88 -5.24 25.00
N GLU A 7 -29.03 -5.79 25.87
CA GLU A 7 -27.65 -5.35 26.00
C GLU A 7 -26.99 -5.56 24.63
N ILE A 8 -26.79 -4.46 23.91
CA ILE A 8 -26.01 -4.46 22.67
C ILE A 8 -24.59 -4.83 23.08
N GLU A 9 -24.22 -6.08 22.86
CA GLU A 9 -22.88 -6.60 23.08
C GLU A 9 -21.91 -5.78 22.21
N MET A 10 -21.21 -4.82 22.82
CA MET A 10 -20.20 -4.03 22.12
C MET A 10 -19.08 -4.95 21.70
N VAL A 11 -19.08 -5.36 20.43
CA VAL A 11 -17.95 -6.06 19.82
C VAL A 11 -16.73 -5.14 19.96
N PRO A 12 -15.66 -5.58 20.65
CA PRO A 12 -14.48 -4.74 20.82
C PRO A 12 -13.91 -4.39 19.45
N GLU A 13 -13.72 -3.10 19.17
CA GLU A 13 -13.02 -2.68 17.96
C GLU A 13 -11.57 -3.16 18.02
N ILE A 14 -11.16 -3.93 17.02
CA ILE A 14 -9.80 -4.45 16.91
C ILE A 14 -8.93 -3.38 16.24
N TRP A 15 -7.93 -2.88 16.96
CA TRP A 15 -6.99 -1.88 16.46
C TRP A 15 -5.59 -2.47 16.30
N VAL A 16 -4.86 -1.98 15.28
CA VAL A 16 -3.43 -2.26 15.09
C VAL A 16 -2.65 -0.98 15.38
N VAL A 17 -1.67 -1.06 16.29
CA VAL A 17 -0.74 0.04 16.57
C VAL A 17 0.57 -0.26 15.84
N GLN A 18 0.98 0.64 14.94
CA GLN A 18 2.18 0.50 14.13
C GLN A 18 3.09 1.71 14.34
N LYS A 19 4.41 1.47 14.41
CA LYS A 19 5.40 2.55 14.39
C LYS A 19 5.25 3.35 13.10
N TYR A 20 5.07 4.66 13.22
CA TYR A 20 5.01 5.57 12.08
C TYR A 20 6.38 5.70 11.41
N ILE A 21 6.41 5.64 10.08
CA ILE A 21 7.61 5.94 9.26
C ILE A 21 7.69 7.47 9.12
N SER A 22 8.51 8.09 9.97
CA SER A 22 8.69 9.55 10.06
C SER A 22 9.70 10.13 9.08
N ASP A 23 10.49 9.29 8.41
CA ASP A 23 11.45 9.69 7.38
C ASP A 23 11.16 8.92 6.08
N PRO A 24 10.01 9.16 5.43
CA PRO A 24 9.68 8.52 4.15
C PRO A 24 10.48 9.14 3.01
N TYR A 25 10.72 8.38 1.94
CA TYR A 25 11.26 8.95 0.72
C TYR A 25 10.27 9.97 0.12
N LEU A 26 10.77 11.15 -0.23
CA LEU A 26 9.97 12.27 -0.72
C LEU A 26 10.33 12.61 -2.16
N TRP A 27 9.32 12.97 -2.95
CA TRP A 27 9.53 13.57 -4.26
C TRP A 27 9.03 15.01 -4.26
N GLN A 28 9.92 15.96 -4.53
CA GLN A 28 9.64 17.39 -4.43
C GLN A 28 8.98 17.76 -3.08
N GLY A 29 9.45 17.10 -2.02
CA GLY A 29 8.96 17.24 -0.64
C GLY A 29 7.58 16.62 -0.38
N LYS A 30 6.95 15.94 -1.34
CA LYS A 30 5.67 15.23 -1.16
C LYS A 30 5.90 13.76 -0.82
N LYS A 31 5.14 13.27 0.16
CA LYS A 31 5.11 11.85 0.54
C LYS A 31 4.35 11.08 -0.53
N PHE A 32 4.75 9.84 -0.80
CA PHE A 32 3.96 8.94 -1.64
C PHE A 32 4.07 7.49 -1.16
N ASP A 33 3.12 6.68 -1.58
CA ASP A 33 3.19 5.22 -1.53
C ASP A 33 2.99 4.64 -2.95
N ILE A 34 3.32 3.38 -3.15
CA ILE A 34 3.14 2.65 -4.41
C ILE A 34 2.08 1.57 -4.24
N ARG A 35 1.04 1.63 -5.08
CA ARG A 35 0.09 0.54 -5.29
C ARG A 35 0.57 -0.36 -6.42
N MET A 36 0.85 -1.62 -6.08
CA MET A 36 1.13 -2.68 -7.05
C MET A 36 0.02 -3.72 -7.09
N TYR A 37 -0.20 -4.31 -8.26
CA TYR A 37 -1.14 -5.40 -8.45
C TYR A 37 -0.41 -6.74 -8.54
N VAL A 38 -0.84 -7.72 -7.75
CA VAL A 38 -0.23 -9.05 -7.66
C VAL A 38 -1.32 -10.09 -7.83
N LEU A 39 -1.26 -10.86 -8.91
CA LEU A 39 -2.16 -11.98 -9.16
C LEU A 39 -1.52 -13.28 -8.68
N VAL A 40 -2.20 -14.01 -7.80
CA VAL A 40 -1.81 -15.36 -7.41
C VAL A 40 -2.78 -16.34 -8.05
N THR A 41 -2.25 -17.28 -8.83
CA THR A 41 -3.06 -18.28 -9.55
C THR A 41 -2.97 -19.68 -8.95
N SER A 42 -2.00 -19.91 -8.07
CA SER A 42 -1.87 -21.14 -7.30
C SER A 42 -0.99 -20.89 -6.09
N PHE A 43 -1.28 -21.58 -4.97
CA PHE A 43 -0.38 -21.68 -3.82
C PHE A 43 0.36 -23.03 -3.76
N SER A 44 0.01 -24.01 -4.62
CA SER A 44 0.67 -25.32 -4.71
C SER A 44 0.78 -25.78 -6.17
N PRO A 45 1.90 -25.51 -6.86
CA PRO A 45 3.01 -24.66 -6.43
C PRO A 45 2.65 -23.17 -6.42
N LEU A 46 3.28 -22.38 -5.55
CA LEU A 46 3.07 -20.93 -5.49
C LEU A 46 3.41 -20.27 -6.84
N THR A 47 2.40 -19.72 -7.50
CA THR A 47 2.50 -19.06 -8.81
C THR A 47 1.99 -17.63 -8.68
N VAL A 48 2.91 -16.66 -8.82
CA VAL A 48 2.67 -15.23 -8.56
C VAL A 48 3.03 -14.42 -9.79
N TRP A 49 2.15 -13.51 -10.17
CA TRP A 49 2.32 -12.58 -11.28
C TRP A 49 2.25 -11.15 -10.74
N ILE A 50 3.35 -10.41 -10.83
CA ILE A 50 3.38 -8.99 -10.46
C ILE A 50 3.11 -8.18 -11.73
N ALA A 51 2.07 -7.36 -11.70
CA ALA A 51 1.76 -6.47 -12.82
C ALA A 51 2.89 -5.47 -13.04
N ARG A 52 3.20 -5.20 -14.32
CA ARG A 52 4.12 -4.12 -14.69
C ARG A 52 3.49 -2.75 -14.44
N ASP A 53 2.17 -2.69 -14.49
CA ASP A 53 1.40 -1.48 -14.28
C ASP A 53 0.96 -1.38 -12.82
N GLY A 54 0.89 -0.15 -12.34
CA GLY A 54 0.59 0.22 -10.97
C GLY A 54 0.65 1.74 -10.86
N PHE A 55 0.48 2.27 -9.66
CA PHE A 55 0.58 3.72 -9.50
C PHE A 55 1.11 4.14 -8.14
N ALA A 56 1.89 5.20 -8.14
CA ALA A 56 2.27 5.91 -6.93
C ALA A 56 1.20 6.94 -6.57
N ARG A 57 0.82 7.00 -5.29
CA ARG A 57 -0.13 7.97 -4.74
C ARG A 57 0.61 9.01 -3.93
N PHE A 58 0.63 10.24 -4.41
CA PHE A 58 1.28 11.36 -3.74
C PHE A 58 0.32 12.08 -2.79
N SER A 59 0.87 12.64 -1.71
CA SER A 59 0.19 13.66 -0.92
C SER A 59 -0.04 14.92 -1.75
N GLY A 60 -1.16 15.59 -1.54
CA GLY A 60 -1.48 16.87 -2.19
C GLY A 60 -0.61 18.03 -1.66
N VAL A 61 -0.06 17.87 -0.46
CA VAL A 61 0.71 18.89 0.27
C VAL A 61 2.14 18.42 0.58
N GLN A 62 3.00 19.37 0.94
CA GLN A 62 4.38 19.12 1.38
C GLN A 62 4.40 18.33 2.69
N TYR A 63 5.35 17.39 2.78
CA TYR A 63 5.56 16.59 3.97
C TYR A 63 6.05 17.47 5.13
N CYS A 64 5.37 17.38 6.26
CA CYS A 64 5.75 18.07 7.49
C CYS A 64 5.63 17.10 8.66
N ASN A 65 6.75 16.80 9.31
CA ASN A 65 6.78 15.88 10.45
C ASN A 65 6.40 16.55 11.78
N ASP A 66 6.24 17.88 11.80
CA ASP A 66 5.96 18.63 13.02
C ASP A 66 4.45 18.69 13.35
N ASN A 67 3.57 18.32 12.41
CA ASN A 67 2.13 18.46 12.56
C ASN A 67 1.32 17.20 12.16
N PHE A 68 1.29 16.21 13.05
CA PHE A 68 0.50 14.99 12.89
C PHE A 68 -1.02 15.18 12.81
N SER A 69 -1.53 16.36 13.20
CA SER A 69 -2.96 16.64 13.06
C SER A 69 -3.38 16.88 11.60
N ASP A 70 -2.43 17.26 10.74
CA ASP A 70 -2.68 17.42 9.30
C ASP A 70 -2.62 16.06 8.58
N ARG A 71 -3.77 15.40 8.51
CA ARG A 71 -3.89 14.11 7.82
C ARG A 71 -3.52 14.16 6.34
N TYR A 72 -3.58 15.32 5.67
CA TYR A 72 -3.31 15.43 4.24
C TYR A 72 -1.82 15.28 3.91
N THR A 73 -0.93 15.60 4.85
CA THR A 73 0.51 15.42 4.68
C THR A 73 0.96 13.98 4.96
N HIS A 74 0.29 13.31 5.91
CA HIS A 74 0.70 11.98 6.37
C HIS A 74 0.02 10.81 5.64
N LEU A 75 -1.18 11.02 5.09
CA LEU A 75 -1.98 9.99 4.43
C LEU A 75 -2.11 10.25 2.93
N THR A 76 -1.79 9.26 2.12
CA THR A 76 -1.75 9.33 0.64
C THR A 76 -3.02 8.77 -0.02
N ASN A 77 -3.95 8.23 0.78
CA ASN A 77 -5.21 7.64 0.31
C ASN A 77 -6.00 8.63 -0.55
N THR A 78 -6.42 8.18 -1.74
CA THR A 78 -7.13 9.03 -2.70
C THR A 78 -8.40 9.65 -2.13
N SER A 79 -9.17 8.93 -1.30
CA SER A 79 -10.38 9.47 -0.66
C SER A 79 -10.09 10.69 0.21
N ILE A 80 -8.98 10.67 0.95
CA ILE A 80 -8.55 11.78 1.82
C ILE A 80 -7.99 12.91 0.97
N GLN A 81 -7.22 12.61 -0.07
CA GLN A 81 -6.66 13.64 -0.94
C GLN A 81 -7.73 14.37 -1.75
N LEU A 82 -8.81 13.70 -2.15
CA LEU A 82 -9.94 14.30 -2.86
C LEU A 82 -10.79 15.23 -1.99
N SER A 83 -10.82 15.03 -0.66
CA SER A 83 -11.52 15.91 0.26
C SER A 83 -10.74 17.19 0.58
N SER A 84 -9.47 17.28 0.16
CA SER A 84 -8.67 18.48 0.33
C SER A 84 -9.18 19.60 -0.61
N LYS A 85 -9.15 20.85 -0.11
CA LYS A 85 -9.53 22.04 -0.90
C LYS A 85 -8.60 22.24 -2.11
N ASN A 86 -7.36 21.77 -2.00
CA ASN A 86 -6.37 21.77 -3.06
C ASN A 86 -6.50 20.48 -3.88
N LYS A 87 -7.53 20.41 -4.74
CA LYS A 87 -7.67 19.37 -5.76
C LYS A 87 -6.54 19.52 -6.80
N SER A 88 -5.30 19.23 -6.43
CA SER A 88 -4.23 19.08 -7.40
C SER A 88 -4.55 17.85 -8.24
N GLN A 89 -5.07 18.07 -9.45
CA GLN A 89 -5.04 17.07 -10.51
C GLN A 89 -3.58 16.59 -10.62
N GLY A 90 -3.33 15.30 -10.38
CA GLY A 90 -1.98 14.73 -10.54
C GLY A 90 -1.38 14.03 -9.32
N CYS A 91 -2.14 13.64 -8.29
CA CYS A 91 -1.63 12.86 -7.16
C CYS A 91 -1.41 11.37 -7.47
N LYS A 92 -1.58 10.93 -8.73
CA LYS A 92 -1.32 9.55 -9.14
C LYS A 92 -0.37 9.54 -10.31
N TRP A 93 0.77 8.88 -10.15
CA TRP A 93 1.70 8.65 -11.25
C TRP A 93 1.74 7.18 -11.58
N ASP A 94 1.80 6.87 -12.87
CA ASP A 94 2.09 5.52 -13.32
C ASP A 94 3.46 5.06 -12.78
N ILE A 95 3.53 3.78 -12.39
CA ILE A 95 4.73 3.22 -11.76
C ILE A 95 5.93 3.21 -12.72
N GLN A 96 5.72 3.12 -14.04
CA GLN A 96 6.79 3.21 -15.02
C GLN A 96 7.36 4.64 -15.02
N ASN A 97 6.51 5.66 -14.98
CA ASN A 97 6.98 7.05 -14.89
C ASN A 97 7.77 7.29 -13.60
N LEU A 98 7.31 6.76 -12.47
CA LEU A 98 8.06 6.81 -11.22
C LEU A 98 9.41 6.09 -11.35
N ARG A 99 9.45 4.89 -11.95
CA ARG A 99 10.69 4.12 -12.13
C ARG A 99 11.69 4.87 -13.01
N HIS A 100 11.24 5.46 -14.12
CA HIS A 100 12.11 6.28 -14.99
C HIS A 100 12.66 7.48 -14.22
N LEU A 101 11.82 8.17 -13.44
CA LEU A 101 12.26 9.28 -12.60
C LEU A 101 13.33 8.82 -11.59
N LEU A 102 13.05 7.77 -10.81
CA LEU A 102 13.99 7.26 -9.81
C LEU A 102 15.30 6.81 -10.46
N THR A 103 15.22 6.20 -11.66
CA THR A 103 16.40 5.74 -12.41
C THR A 103 17.26 6.92 -12.84
N ALA A 104 16.64 8.03 -13.25
CA ALA A 104 17.36 9.25 -13.61
C ALA A 104 18.01 9.93 -12.40
N LEU A 105 17.43 9.80 -11.20
CA LEU A 105 17.93 10.42 -9.97
C LEU A 105 19.03 9.59 -9.28
N HIS A 106 18.85 8.27 -9.22
CA HIS A 106 19.65 7.38 -8.38
C HIS A 106 20.48 6.36 -9.17
N GLY A 107 20.27 6.27 -10.47
CA GLY A 107 20.89 5.25 -11.32
C GLY A 107 20.08 3.96 -11.38
N ARG A 108 20.36 3.17 -12.42
CA ARG A 108 19.57 1.97 -12.76
C ARG A 108 19.74 0.85 -11.73
N ASP A 109 20.96 0.58 -11.29
CA ASP A 109 21.26 -0.57 -10.43
C ASP A 109 20.54 -0.46 -9.08
N THR A 110 20.59 0.72 -8.45
CA THR A 110 19.89 1.00 -7.18
C THR A 110 18.38 0.85 -7.33
N VAL A 111 17.80 1.36 -8.42
CA VAL A 111 16.35 1.25 -8.63
C VAL A 111 15.94 -0.19 -8.92
N ASP A 112 16.71 -0.92 -9.72
CA ASP A 112 16.45 -2.33 -9.99
C ASP A 112 16.54 -3.15 -8.69
N GLU A 113 17.49 -2.86 -7.80
CA GLU A 113 17.57 -3.46 -6.46
C GLU A 113 16.33 -3.17 -5.60
N VAL A 114 15.85 -1.92 -5.58
CA VAL A 114 14.63 -1.54 -4.85
C VAL A 114 13.42 -2.33 -5.34
N PHE A 115 13.21 -2.42 -6.66
CA PHE A 115 12.07 -3.18 -7.21
C PHE A 115 12.21 -4.70 -6.99
N GLN A 116 13.44 -5.24 -6.95
CA GLN A 116 13.68 -6.62 -6.55
C GLN A 116 13.34 -6.86 -5.07
N ASN A 117 13.72 -5.95 -4.18
CA ASN A 117 13.39 -6.02 -2.76
C ASN A 117 11.87 -5.94 -2.53
N ILE A 118 11.17 -5.09 -3.29
CA ILE A 118 9.71 -5.01 -3.28
C ILE A 118 9.09 -6.37 -3.71
N ALA A 119 9.59 -6.99 -4.78
CA ALA A 119 9.13 -8.31 -5.21
C ALA A 119 9.41 -9.39 -4.14
N LEU A 120 10.53 -9.28 -3.42
CA LEU A 120 10.86 -10.19 -2.31
C LEU A 120 9.89 -10.04 -1.14
N VAL A 121 9.47 -8.82 -0.80
CA VAL A 121 8.43 -8.57 0.23
C VAL A 121 7.14 -9.29 -0.15
N VAL A 122 6.66 -9.10 -1.39
CA VAL A 122 5.45 -9.76 -1.91
C VAL A 122 5.57 -11.29 -1.85
N LEU A 123 6.70 -11.83 -2.32
CA LEU A 123 6.89 -13.28 -2.35
C LEU A 123 6.96 -13.86 -0.93
N THR A 124 7.63 -13.17 -0.01
CA THR A 124 7.79 -13.62 1.38
C THR A 124 6.45 -13.58 2.11
N SER A 125 5.65 -12.53 1.94
CA SER A 125 4.31 -12.43 2.56
C SER A 125 3.34 -13.49 2.04
N LEU A 126 3.41 -13.87 0.76
CA LEU A 126 2.59 -14.95 0.22
C LEU A 126 3.06 -16.34 0.68
N LYS A 127 4.38 -16.53 0.80
CA LYS A 127 4.95 -17.79 1.31
C LYS A 127 4.59 -18.03 2.78
N THR A 128 4.47 -17.01 3.61
CA THR A 128 4.16 -17.22 5.04
C THR A 128 2.74 -17.73 5.29
N VAL A 129 1.83 -17.53 4.34
CA VAL A 129 0.42 -17.97 4.43
C VAL A 129 0.14 -19.22 3.60
N ASP A 130 1.13 -19.78 2.91
CA ASP A 130 0.95 -20.85 1.93
C ASP A 130 0.21 -22.06 2.52
N LYS A 131 0.58 -22.55 3.70
CA LYS A 131 -0.03 -23.72 4.34
C LYS A 131 -1.53 -23.54 4.62
N ILE A 132 -1.94 -22.34 5.00
CA ILE A 132 -3.34 -22.00 5.30
C ILE A 132 -4.14 -21.87 4.00
N MET A 133 -3.51 -21.30 2.97
CA MET A 133 -4.14 -21.07 1.67
C MET A 133 -4.28 -22.38 0.85
N ILE A 134 -3.32 -23.29 0.98
CA ILE A 134 -3.32 -24.61 0.31
C ILE A 134 -4.43 -25.52 0.86
N SER A 135 -4.74 -25.45 2.17
CA SER A 135 -5.79 -26.28 2.76
C SER A 135 -7.20 -25.94 2.28
N ASN A 136 -7.39 -24.77 1.64
CA ASN A 136 -8.71 -24.19 1.43
C ASN A 136 -9.32 -24.27 0.02
N SER A 137 -8.66 -24.80 -1.03
CA SER A 137 -9.32 -25.26 -2.28
C SER A 137 -8.36 -25.50 -3.46
N SER A 138 -8.85 -26.28 -4.43
CA SER A 138 -8.34 -26.39 -5.80
C SER A 138 -9.12 -25.44 -6.73
N ASN A 139 -8.41 -24.67 -7.58
CA ASN A 139 -8.92 -23.73 -8.60
C ASN A 139 -9.42 -22.35 -8.13
N TYR A 140 -8.60 -21.58 -7.40
CA TYR A 140 -8.84 -20.14 -7.20
C TYR A 140 -7.67 -19.30 -7.70
N PHE A 141 -7.98 -18.07 -8.08
CA PHE A 141 -6.99 -17.01 -8.26
C PHE A 141 -7.45 -15.80 -7.45
N GLU A 142 -6.49 -14.99 -6.97
CA GLU A 142 -6.79 -13.77 -6.25
C GLU A 142 -5.87 -12.63 -6.71
N LEU A 143 -6.46 -11.45 -6.89
CA LEU A 143 -5.75 -10.23 -7.24
C LEU A 143 -5.59 -9.36 -5.99
N TYR A 144 -4.36 -9.23 -5.52
CA TYR A 144 -4.00 -8.42 -4.37
C TYR A 144 -3.53 -7.03 -4.81
N GLY A 145 -3.86 -6.02 -4.00
CA GLY A 145 -3.28 -4.69 -4.09
C GLY A 145 -2.28 -4.47 -2.97
N TYR A 146 -0.98 -4.55 -3.26
CA TYR A 146 0.07 -4.29 -2.29
C TYR A 146 0.34 -2.79 -2.20
N ASP A 147 0.44 -2.29 -0.96
CA ASP A 147 0.79 -0.91 -0.63
C ASP A 147 2.21 -0.88 -0.06
N ILE A 148 3.13 -0.24 -0.78
CA ILE A 148 4.54 -0.12 -0.43
C ILE A 148 4.85 1.35 -0.12
N LEU A 149 5.46 1.61 1.03
CA LEU A 149 5.99 2.92 1.39
C LEU A 149 7.52 2.88 1.38
#